data_AF-A0A6N6PY20-F1
#
_entry.id   AF-A0A6N6PY20-F1
#
_cell.length_a   1.000
_cell.length_b   1.000
_cell.length_c   1.000
_cell.angle_alpha   90.00
_cell.angle_beta   90.00
_cell.angle_gamma   90.00
#
_symmetry.space_group_name_H-M   'P 1'
#
loop_
_entity.id
_entity.type
_entity.pdbx_description
1 polymer ?
#
loop_
_entity_poly.entity_id
_entity_poly.type
_entity_poly.pdbx_seq_one_letter_code
_entity_poly.pdbx_strand_id
1 'polypeptide(L)' 'GNAPNFMVKAIADQAKICTPSFLGYIFKYTIPIMLPMLVIVWFLFFR' A
#
# COMPACT_ATOMS: atom_id res chain seq x y z
N GLY A 1 -3.68 10.47 8.16
CA GLY A 1 -3.64 9.67 9.39
C GLY A 1 -2.72 8.46 9.33
N ASN A 2 -1.55 8.53 8.68
CA ASN A 2 -0.61 7.39 8.58
C ASN A 2 0.66 7.58 9.45
N ALA A 3 0.65 8.57 10.34
CA ALA A 3 1.79 8.94 11.18
C ALA A 3 2.33 7.77 12.04
N PRO A 4 1.49 6.91 12.64
CA PRO A 4 1.98 5.75 13.39
C PRO A 4 2.72 4.72 12.51
N ASN A 5 2.22 4.46 11.29
CA ASN A 5 2.85 3.52 10.36
C ASN A 5 4.20 4.04 9.85
N PHE A 6 4.33 5.34 9.61
CA PHE A 6 5.61 5.95 9.27
C PHE A 6 6.59 5.96 10.45
N MET A 7 6.09 6.13 11.67
CA MET A 7 6.91 6.02 12.89
C MET A 7 7.47 4.60 13.07
N VAL A 8 6.64 3.56 12.91
CA VAL A 8 7.10 2.16 12.97
C VAL A 8 8.10 1.86 11.84
N LYS A 9 7.85 2.38 10.63
CA LYS A 9 8.78 2.25 9.50
C LYS A 9 10.14 2.88 9.80
N ALA A 10 10.16 4.08 10.39
CA ALA A 10 11.40 4.77 10.77
C ALA A 10 12.20 4.02 11.85
N ILE A 11 11.53 3.40 12.83
CA ILE A 11 12.19 2.57 13.85
C ILE A 11 12.78 1.30 13.22
N ALA A 12 12.05 0.63 12.33
CA ALA A 12 12.53 -0.57 11.65
C ALA A 12 13.70 -0.28 10.70
N ASP A 13 13.68 0.86 10.02
CA ASP A 13 14.79 1.33 9.17
C ASP A 13 16.04 1.66 10.01
N GLN A 14 15.88 2.28 11.20
CA GLN A 14 17.00 2.52 12.13
C GLN A 14 17.57 1.22 12.72
N ALA A 15 16.72 0.24 13.01
CA ALA A 15 17.13 -1.07 13.51
C ALA A 15 17.75 -1.99 12.42
N LYS A 16 17.92 -1.49 11.17
CA LYS A 16 18.39 -2.26 10.00
C LYS A 16 17.60 -3.56 9.78
N ILE A 17 16.31 -3.55 10.10
CA ILE A 17 15.43 -4.70 9.87
C ILE A 17 15.03 -4.67 8.40
N CYS A 18 15.11 -5.81 7.71
CA CYS A 18 14.68 -5.97 6.33
C CYS A 18 13.15 -5.81 6.21
N THR A 19 12.67 -4.57 6.18
CA THR A 19 11.28 -4.27 5.85
C THR A 19 11.11 -4.09 4.35
N PRO A 20 10.01 -4.55 3.76
CA PRO A 20 9.73 -4.28 2.36
C PRO A 20 9.63 -2.77 2.13
N SER A 21 10.21 -2.30 1.02
CA SER A 21 10.09 -0.90 0.62
C SER A 21 8.62 -0.52 0.49
N PHE A 22 8.26 0.71 0.89
CA PHE A 22 6.90 1.23 0.81
C PHE A 22 6.35 1.16 -0.62
N LEU A 23 7.18 1.50 -1.60
CA LEU A 23 6.88 1.36 -3.02
C LEU A 23 6.65 -0.10 -3.42
N GLY A 24 7.48 -1.02 -2.92
CA GLY A 24 7.32 -2.45 -3.20
C GLY A 24 6.00 -3.01 -2.68
N TYR A 25 5.56 -2.57 -1.50
CA TYR A 25 4.25 -2.94 -0.95
C TYR A 25 3.09 -2.41 -1.82
N ILE A 26 3.19 -1.16 -2.27
CA ILE A 26 2.18 -0.54 -3.14
C ILE A 26 2.08 -1.27 -4.48
N PHE A 27 3.20 -1.47 -5.17
CA PHE A 27 3.19 -2.09 -6.49
C PHE A 27 2.80 -3.57 -6.45
N LYS A 28 3.23 -4.32 -5.43
CA LYS A 28 3.01 -5.77 -5.36
C LYS A 28 1.65 -6.15 -4.79
N TYR A 29 1.07 -5.33 -3.91
CA TYR A 29 -0.16 -5.67 -3.20
C TYR A 29 -1.27 -4.65 -3.42
N THR A 30 -0.99 -3.36 -3.35
CA THR A 30 -2.03 -2.33 -3.44
C THR A 30 -2.59 -2.20 -4.86
N ILE A 31 -1.73 -1.97 -5.85
CA ILE A 31 -2.15 -1.75 -7.24
C ILE A 31 -2.91 -2.96 -7.82
N PRO A 32 -2.39 -4.20 -7.78
CA PRO A 32 -3.08 -5.33 -8.39
C PRO A 32 -4.40 -5.71 -7.71
N ILE A 33 -4.67 -5.26 -6.48
CA ILE A 33 -5.92 -5.54 -5.76
C ILE A 33 -6.90 -4.38 -5.87
N MET A 34 -6.44 -3.14 -5.68
CA MET A 34 -7.32 -1.97 -5.71
C MET A 34 -7.75 -1.60 -7.13
N LEU A 35 -6.88 -1.76 -8.13
CA LEU A 35 -7.16 -1.35 -9.50
C LEU A 35 -8.29 -2.19 -10.13
N PRO A 36 -8.34 -3.53 -9.99
CA PRO A 36 -9.50 -4.31 -10.43
C PRO A 36 -10.78 -3.96 -9.66
N MET A 37 -10.69 -3.76 -8.34
CA MET A 37 -11.86 -3.39 -7.54
C MET A 37 -12.46 -2.06 -8.00
N LEU A 38 -11.60 -1.06 -8.26
CA LEU A 38 -12.04 0.24 -8.80
C LEU A 38 -12.70 0.09 -10.17
N VAL A 39 -12.15 -0.72 -11.06
CA VAL A 39 -12.74 -0.98 -12.39
C VAL A 39 -14.11 -1.66 -12.26
N ILE A 40 -14.26 -2.63 -11.36
CA ILE A 40 -15.53 -3.33 -11.12
C ILE A 40 -16.59 -2.38 -10.58
N VAL A 41 -16.25 -1.57 -9.56
CA VAL A 41 -17.17 -0.58 -8.99
C VAL A 41 -17.55 0.46 -10.04
N TRP A 42 -16.59 0.96 -10.81
CA TRP A 42 -16.87 1.91 -11.89
C TRP A 42 -17.82 1.32 -12.94
N PHE A 43 -17.60 0.07 -13.36
CA PHE A 43 -18.46 -0.63 -14.32
C PHE A 43 -19.88 -0.89 -13.78
N LEU A 44 -20.04 -1.14 -12.47
CA LEU A 44 -21.34 -1.41 -11.85
C LEU A 44 -22.18 -0.14 -11.62
N PHE A 45 -21.55 0.99 -11.31
CA PHE A 45 -22.26 2.21 -10.91
C PHE A 45 -22.28 3.32 -11.98
N PHE A 46 -21.36 3.32 -12.93
CA PHE A 46 -21.21 4.40 -13.93
C PHE A 46 -21.37 3.93 -15.40
N ARG A 47 -21.80 2.69 -15.61
CA ARG A 47 -22.32 2.19 -16.89
C ARG A 47 -23.83 2.41 -16.95
#